data_AF-A0A6V8KE81-F1
#
_entry.id   AF-A0A6V8KE81-F1
#
_cell.length_a   1.000
_cell.length_b   1.000
_cell.length_c   1.000
_cell.angle_alpha   90.00
_cell.angle_beta   90.00
_cell.angle_gamma   90.00
#
_symmetry.space_group_name_H-M   'P 1'
#
loop_
_entity.id
_entity.type
_entity.pdbx_description
1 polymer ?
#
loop_
_entity_poly.entity_id
_entity_poly.type
_entity_poly.pdbx_seq_one_letter_code
_entity_poly.pdbx_strand_id
1 'polypeptide(L)' 'MLALDPAAQAPEWAKLDERIMKELAPAVPMYVEVAYYLHGSKAGGVFISSVFGYPSFVNAFVKQ' A
#
# COMPACT_ATOMS: atom_id res chain seq x y z
N MET A 1 2.37 7.06 28.45
CA MET A 1 1.06 6.76 27.81
C MET A 1 1.28 5.47 27.03
N LEU A 2 0.87 4.34 27.60
CA LEU A 2 0.99 3.06 26.90
C LEU A 2 -0.10 3.02 25.83
N ALA A 3 0.27 2.71 24.59
CA ALA A 3 -0.68 2.49 23.52
C ALA A 3 -1.70 1.41 23.94
N LEU A 4 -2.93 1.52 23.46
CA LEU A 4 -3.94 0.48 23.64
C LEU A 4 -3.41 -0.88 23.14
N ASP A 5 -3.98 -1.97 23.63
CA ASP A 5 -3.77 -3.29 23.00
C ASP A 5 -4.03 -3.20 21.48
N PRO A 6 -3.19 -3.79 20.61
CA PRO A 6 -3.35 -3.69 19.16
C PRO A 6 -4.74 -4.07 18.65
N ALA A 7 -5.40 -5.07 19.27
CA ALA A 7 -6.75 -5.46 18.88
C ALA A 7 -7.80 -4.40 19.29
N ALA A 8 -7.55 -3.67 20.37
CA ALA A 8 -8.40 -2.56 20.82
C ALA A 8 -8.16 -1.25 20.05
N GLN A 9 -7.10 -1.15 19.24
CA GLN A 9 -6.81 0.04 18.44
C GLN A 9 -7.65 0.12 17.16
N ALA A 10 -8.01 -1.02 16.54
CA ALA A 10 -8.69 -1.04 15.26
C ALA A 10 -10.01 -0.23 15.22
N PRO A 11 -10.89 -0.28 16.25
CA PRO A 11 -12.08 0.57 16.30
C PRO A 11 -11.78 2.07 16.35
N GLU A 12 -10.69 2.47 17.02
CA GLU A 12 -10.31 3.89 17.12
C GLU A 12 -9.75 4.42 15.79
N TRP A 13 -9.00 3.59 15.05
CA TRP A 13 -8.57 3.92 13.70
C TRP A 13 -9.76 4.08 12.74
N ALA A 14 -10.77 3.21 12.84
CA ALA A 14 -11.98 3.32 12.01
C ALA A 14 -12.78 4.60 12.31
N LYS A 15 -12.92 4.99 13.59
CA LYS A 15 -13.58 6.26 13.96
C LYS A 15 -12.84 7.48 13.42
N LEU A 16 -11.51 7.45 13.48
CA LEU A 16 -10.69 8.53 12.93
C LEU A 16 -10.86 8.63 11.41
N ASP A 17 -10.83 7.50 10.70
CA ASP A 17 -11.05 7.44 9.25
C ASP A 17 -12.42 8.04 8.87
N GLU A 18 -13.49 7.62 9.55
CA GLU A 18 -14.83 8.17 9.32
C GLU A 18 -14.89 9.69 9.52
N ARG A 19 -14.26 10.19 10.59
CA ARG A 19 -14.22 11.61 10.88
C ARG A 19 -13.45 12.39 9.82
N ILE A 20 -12.30 11.88 9.37
CA ILE A 20 -11.53 12.48 8.28
C ILE A 20 -12.41 12.57 7.04
N MET A 21 -13.06 11.46 6.66
CA MET A 21 -13.85 11.36 5.45
C MET A 21 -15.13 12.20 5.46
N LYS A 22 -15.73 12.46 6.64
CA LYS A 22 -16.97 13.24 6.75
C LYS A 22 -16.75 14.72 7.04
N GLU A 23 -15.77 15.05 7.88
CA GLU A 23 -15.64 16.40 8.44
C GLU A 23 -14.46 17.19 7.87
N LEU A 24 -13.38 16.52 7.45
CA LEU A 24 -12.09 17.20 7.20
C LEU A 24 -11.62 17.12 5.75
N ALA A 25 -11.64 15.92 5.16
CA ALA A 25 -11.10 15.63 3.86
C ALA A 25 -11.90 14.49 3.20
N PRO A 26 -13.13 14.76 2.72
CA PRO A 26 -13.89 13.76 1.98
C PRO A 26 -13.12 13.30 0.74
N ALA A 27 -12.97 11.99 0.56
CA ALA A 27 -12.33 11.46 -0.63
C ALA A 27 -13.20 11.72 -1.86
N VAL A 28 -12.76 12.68 -2.68
CA VAL A 28 -13.29 12.93 -4.02
C VAL A 28 -12.35 12.24 -5.01
N PRO A 29 -12.80 11.25 -5.81
CA PRO A 29 -11.95 10.61 -6.80
C PRO A 29 -11.55 11.61 -7.87
N MET A 30 -10.26 11.94 -7.94
CA MET A 30 -9.72 12.89 -8.91
C MET A 30 -9.08 12.19 -10.11
N TYR A 31 -8.41 11.06 -9.87
CA TYR A 31 -7.71 10.28 -10.88
C TYR A 31 -7.53 8.85 -10.40
N VAL A 32 -7.25 7.95 -11.35
CA VAL A 32 -6.80 6.59 -11.08
C VAL A 32 -5.30 6.52 -11.36
N GLU A 33 -4.54 5.93 -10.43
CA GLU A 33 -3.13 5.63 -10.65
C GLU A 33 -3.01 4.23 -11.25
N VAL A 34 -2.37 4.15 -12.41
CA VAL A 34 -1.99 2.87 -13.03
C VAL A 34 -0.48 2.83 -13.12
N ALA A 35 0.13 1.90 -12.39
CA ALA A 35 1.57 1.80 -12.32
C ALA A 35 2.10 0.80 -13.36
N TYR A 36 2.90 1.31 -14.30
CA TYR A 36 3.66 0.51 -15.26
C TYR A 36 5.12 0.53 -14.86
N TYR A 37 5.71 -0.66 -14.74
CA TYR A 37 7.12 -0.80 -14.37
C TYR A 37 7.89 -1.49 -15.47
N LEU A 38 9.00 -0.87 -15.87
CA LEU A 38 9.93 -1.44 -16.84
C LEU A 38 10.96 -2.30 -16.11
N HIS A 39 11.30 -3.44 -16.68
CA HIS A 39 12.42 -4.26 -16.23
C HIS A 39 13.22 -4.78 -17.43
N GLY A 40 14.51 -5.04 -17.21
CA GLY A 40 15.37 -5.63 -18.23
C GLY A 40 14.96 -7.06 -18.57
N SER A 41 15.27 -7.52 -19.78
CA SER A 41 14.99 -8.89 -20.23
C SER A 41 15.63 -9.96 -19.34
N LYS A 42 16.82 -9.65 -18.78
CA LYS A 42 17.56 -10.50 -17.86
C LYS A 42 17.08 -10.43 -16.40
N ALA A 43 16.15 -9.55 -16.04
CA ALA A 43 15.61 -9.53 -14.68
C ALA A 43 14.64 -10.71 -14.47
N GLY A 44 14.94 -11.57 -13.49
CA GLY A 44 14.11 -12.68 -13.05
C GLY A 44 13.59 -12.48 -11.63
N GLY A 45 12.46 -13.11 -11.31
CA GLY A 45 11.90 -13.13 -9.96
C GLY A 45 11.32 -11.81 -9.43
N VAL A 46 11.30 -10.76 -10.24
CA VAL A 46 10.60 -9.50 -9.94
C VAL A 46 9.11 -9.68 -10.19
N PHE A 47 8.28 -9.21 -9.27
CA PHE A 47 6.82 -9.21 -9.36
C PHE A 47 6.25 -7.95 -8.71
N ILE A 48 5.01 -7.57 -9.05
CA ILE A 48 4.32 -6.47 -8.37
C ILE A 48 3.75 -6.99 -7.05
N SER A 49 4.17 -6.40 -5.94
CA SER A 49 3.67 -6.74 -4.62
C SER A 49 2.18 -6.45 -4.52
N SER A 50 1.38 -7.43 -4.09
CA SER A 50 -0.04 -7.24 -3.80
C SER A 50 -0.29 -6.38 -2.57
N VAL A 51 0.70 -6.22 -1.70
CA VAL A 51 0.61 -5.40 -0.47
C VAL A 51 0.99 -3.94 -0.76
N PHE A 52 2.03 -3.73 -1.55
CA PHE A 52 2.61 -2.39 -1.74
C PHE A 52 2.28 -1.77 -3.11
N GLY A 53 1.86 -2.54 -4.12
CA GLY A 53 1.63 -2.01 -5.47
C GLY A 53 2.92 -1.63 -6.23
N TYR A 54 4.10 -1.96 -5.68
CA TYR A 54 5.42 -1.69 -6.26
C TYR A 54 6.18 -2.99 -6.60
N PRO A 55 7.20 -2.93 -7.48
CA PRO A 55 8.09 -4.05 -7.73
C PRO A 55 8.74 -4.55 -6.44
N SER A 56 8.57 -5.84 -6.19
CA SER A 56 9.25 -6.56 -5.11
C SER A 56 10.54 -7.19 -5.64
N PHE A 57 11.60 -7.06 -4.85
CA PHE A 57 12.94 -7.58 -5.20
C PHE A 57 13.38 -8.74 -4.32
N VAL A 58 12.52 -9.25 -3.44
CA VAL A 58 12.88 -10.31 -2.47
C VAL A 58 13.33 -11.60 -3.15
N ASN A 59 12.88 -11.85 -4.38
CA ASN A 59 13.25 -13.01 -5.20
C ASN A 59 14.04 -12.60 -6.45
N ALA A 60 14.58 -11.38 -6.52
CA ALA A 60 15.20 -10.88 -7.74
C ALA A 60 16.53 -11.59 -8.05
N PHE A 61 16.75 -11.91 -9.32
CA PHE A 61 18.01 -12.48 -9.81
C PHE A 61 18.26 -12.10 -11.28
N VAL A 62 19.47 -12.41 -11.76
CA VAL A 62 19.86 -12.25 -13.17
C VAL A 62 19.69 -13.59 -13.89
N LYS A 63 18.87 -13.62 -14.94
CA LYS A 63 18.73 -14.79 -15.83
C LYS A 63 20.05 -15.02 -16.59
N GLN A 64 20.44 -16.29 -16.73
CA GLN A 64 21.60 -16.70 -17.54
C GLN A 64 21.35 -16.46 -19.03
#